data_AF-A0AA36JSY1-F1
#
_entry.id   AF-A0AA36JSY1-F1
#
_cell.length_a   1.000
_cell.length_b   1.000
_cell.length_c   1.000
_cell.angle_alpha   90.00
_cell.angle_beta   90.00
_cell.angle_gamma   90.00
#
_symmetry.space_group_name_H-M   'P 1'
#
loop_
_entity.id
_entity.type
_entity.pdbx_description
1 polymer ?
#
loop_
_entity_poly.entity_id
_entity_poly.type
_entity_poly.pdbx_seq_one_letter_code
_entity_poly.pdbx_strand_id
1 'polypeptide(L)'
;MPSSQSAKNVPPWAGKVADVMIALARVVGKESLKKGDAEGGVELAFSELLNVPKPQEFLWAFVDAAVAMKQIPTMIIDEANIAFPNTNGNGDSKSKREAASRALVTFVAMTKESCKACVILPAADFAFPRGLETLGLNKFDVLQTIVIPEVEREPMLALLTEWGLPRDVAEEFYMIFGGNILLCQQAIDKLLEQFELGAEDSFDPFSVRGTDGLAGLAKDPLTREHLENLARQGWSPIEEGSADGETESQKGARIIAKKNFGGVINRETTTFLDQDLKDDMFSNRSTTQVLIPATSYLRNCIKVYVEACEPSSAASQPSAAVWVCQLGSPDGKEPETIGSAFKITASVLDVDDLKKAIKQENPNTVFCDAHQLDIYSKEDGRWVKEARMSASLRETDEADCYGFTLPAGAAGAA
;
A
#
# COMPACT_ATOMS: atom_id res chain seq x y z
N MET A 1 65.47 -3.39 21.46
CA MET A 1 64.12 -2.95 21.06
C MET A 1 63.16 -4.06 21.42
N PRO A 2 62.17 -3.83 22.31
CA PRO A 2 61.22 -4.87 22.68
C PRO A 2 60.20 -5.07 21.57
N SER A 3 59.85 -6.34 21.35
CA SER A 3 58.86 -6.83 20.40
C SER A 3 57.47 -6.24 20.69
N SER A 4 56.91 -5.49 19.75
CA SER A 4 55.50 -5.11 19.75
C SER A 4 54.66 -6.36 19.53
N GLN A 5 54.08 -6.89 20.61
CA GLN A 5 52.95 -7.82 20.49
C GLN A 5 51.82 -7.09 19.78
N SER A 6 51.37 -7.65 18.66
CA SER A 6 50.17 -7.19 17.96
C SER A 6 49.00 -7.25 18.93
N ALA A 7 48.46 -6.10 19.32
CA ALA A 7 47.15 -6.05 19.92
C ALA A 7 46.16 -6.64 18.91
N LYS A 8 45.76 -7.90 19.13
CA LYS A 8 44.67 -8.52 18.36
C LYS A 8 43.46 -7.60 18.53
N ASN A 9 42.93 -7.08 17.42
CA ASN A 9 41.70 -6.31 17.37
C ASN A 9 40.52 -7.22 17.75
N VAL A 10 40.35 -7.47 19.04
CA VAL A 10 39.19 -8.17 19.57
C VAL A 10 38.03 -7.17 19.56
N PRO A 11 36.92 -7.45 18.86
CA PRO A 11 35.79 -6.53 18.80
C PRO A 11 35.27 -6.21 20.22
N PRO A 12 34.79 -4.97 20.48
CA PRO A 12 34.34 -4.55 21.82
C PRO A 12 33.23 -5.42 22.43
N TRP A 13 32.50 -6.18 21.60
CA TRP A 13 31.42 -7.07 22.00
C TRP A 13 31.87 -8.48 22.38
N ALA A 14 33.09 -8.91 22.04
CA ALA A 14 33.52 -10.30 22.22
C ALA A 14 33.57 -10.74 23.69
N GLY A 15 33.98 -9.83 24.60
CA GLY A 15 33.98 -10.10 26.04
C GLY A 15 32.58 -10.35 26.60
N LYS A 16 31.58 -9.59 26.12
CA LYS A 16 30.18 -9.76 26.53
C LYS A 16 29.61 -11.08 26.02
N VAL A 17 29.95 -11.47 24.79
CA VAL A 17 29.54 -12.78 24.23
C VAL A 17 30.14 -13.93 25.04
N ALA A 18 31.42 -13.85 25.41
CA ALA A 18 32.05 -14.87 26.25
C ALA A 18 31.37 -15.02 27.62
N ASP A 19 31.03 -13.90 28.28
CA ASP A 19 30.32 -13.92 29.57
C ASP A 19 28.92 -14.55 29.44
N VAL A 20 28.18 -14.23 28.37
CA VAL A 20 26.87 -14.84 28.07
C VAL A 20 27.00 -16.34 27.85
N MET A 21 28.01 -16.78 27.08
CA MET A 21 28.23 -18.20 26.80
C MET A 21 28.62 -19.00 28.05
N ILE A 22 29.42 -18.41 28.95
CA ILE A 22 29.76 -19.02 30.24
C ILE A 22 28.51 -19.13 31.13
N ALA A 23 27.69 -18.07 31.19
CA ALA A 23 26.44 -18.10 31.94
C ALA A 23 25.47 -19.16 31.39
N LEU A 24 25.39 -19.28 30.06
CA LEU A 24 24.56 -20.24 29.35
C LEU A 24 24.99 -21.68 29.63
N ALA A 25 26.29 -21.98 29.59
CA ALA A 25 26.81 -23.31 29.93
C ALA A 25 26.47 -23.74 31.38
N ARG A 26 26.46 -22.78 32.33
CA ARG A 26 26.03 -23.03 33.71
C ARG A 26 24.54 -23.34 33.81
N VAL A 27 23.69 -22.60 33.10
CA VAL A 27 22.23 -22.83 33.10
C VAL A 27 21.87 -24.20 32.49
N VAL A 28 22.62 -24.63 31.47
CA VAL A 28 22.44 -25.94 30.82
C VAL A 28 23.08 -27.10 31.64
N GLY A 29 23.68 -26.81 32.80
CA GLY A 29 24.23 -27.83 33.70
C GLY A 29 25.59 -28.42 33.28
N LYS A 30 26.36 -27.70 32.45
CA LYS A 30 27.71 -28.10 32.01
C LYS A 30 28.75 -27.19 32.68
N GLU A 31 29.19 -27.57 33.88
CA GLU A 31 30.04 -26.75 34.77
C GLU A 31 31.53 -26.64 34.34
N SER A 32 31.94 -27.18 33.20
CA SER A 32 33.36 -27.41 32.86
C SER A 32 34.16 -26.17 32.38
N LEU A 33 33.54 -25.01 32.14
CA LEU A 33 34.24 -23.86 31.54
C LEU A 33 34.95 -22.98 32.59
N LYS A 34 36.26 -23.16 32.73
CA LYS A 34 37.14 -22.28 33.53
C LYS A 34 37.44 -20.98 32.78
N LYS A 35 37.49 -19.87 33.52
CA LYS A 35 37.90 -18.52 33.07
C LYS A 35 39.39 -18.48 32.72
N GLY A 36 39.79 -19.01 31.57
CA GLY A 36 41.14 -18.89 31.03
C GLY A 36 41.12 -19.18 29.54
N ASP A 37 41.58 -18.22 28.74
CA ASP A 37 41.60 -18.19 27.26
C ASP A 37 40.26 -17.93 26.56
N ALA A 38 40.01 -16.64 26.30
CA ALA A 38 38.79 -16.10 25.71
C ALA A 38 38.51 -16.54 24.25
N GLU A 39 39.51 -17.05 23.52
CA GLU A 39 39.31 -17.61 22.16
C GLU A 39 38.90 -19.10 22.23
N GLY A 40 39.54 -19.91 23.08
CA GLY A 40 39.28 -21.36 23.16
C GLY A 40 38.04 -21.75 23.97
N GLY A 41 37.68 -20.96 25.00
CA GLY A 41 36.49 -21.22 25.82
C GLY A 41 35.17 -20.98 25.08
N VAL A 42 35.16 -20.09 24.09
CA VAL A 42 33.96 -19.77 23.29
C VAL A 42 33.65 -20.90 22.30
N GLU A 43 34.65 -21.45 21.60
CA GLU A 43 34.48 -22.59 20.69
C GLU A 43 34.03 -23.87 21.43
N LEU A 44 34.63 -24.16 22.58
CA LEU A 44 34.25 -25.30 23.43
C LEU A 44 32.81 -25.15 23.95
N ALA A 45 32.44 -23.96 24.44
CA ALA A 45 31.08 -23.64 24.86
C ALA A 45 30.09 -23.80 23.70
N PHE A 46 30.43 -23.31 22.50
CA PHE A 46 29.60 -23.47 21.30
C PHE A 46 29.37 -24.95 20.96
N SER A 47 30.43 -25.77 20.95
CA SER A 47 30.32 -27.20 20.63
C SER A 47 29.47 -27.97 21.65
N GLU A 48 29.57 -27.63 22.95
CA GLU A 48 28.78 -28.27 24.00
C GLU A 48 27.33 -27.77 24.01
N LEU A 49 27.07 -26.52 23.61
CA LEU A 49 25.74 -25.92 23.50
C LEU A 49 24.97 -26.39 22.25
N LEU A 50 25.65 -26.64 21.15
CA LEU A 50 25.06 -27.26 19.96
C LEU A 50 24.59 -28.71 20.22
N ASN A 51 25.02 -29.31 21.34
CA ASN A 51 24.54 -30.61 21.84
C ASN A 51 23.32 -30.51 22.78
N VAL A 52 22.62 -29.37 22.85
CA VAL A 52 21.34 -29.26 23.58
C VAL A 52 20.26 -30.04 22.81
N PRO A 53 19.53 -30.97 23.46
CA PRO A 53 18.66 -31.92 22.77
C PRO A 53 17.41 -31.28 22.14
N LYS A 54 17.03 -30.06 22.54
CA LYS A 54 15.88 -29.33 21.95
C LYS A 54 16.17 -27.83 21.78
N PRO A 55 15.95 -27.24 20.59
CA PRO A 55 16.16 -25.81 20.34
C PRO A 55 15.42 -24.86 21.30
N GLN A 56 14.24 -25.26 21.80
CA GLN A 56 13.47 -24.46 22.77
C GLN A 56 14.17 -24.35 24.13
N GLU A 57 14.77 -25.44 24.62
CA GLU A 57 15.48 -25.46 25.90
C GLU A 57 16.72 -24.56 25.83
N PHE A 58 17.41 -24.55 24.68
CA PHE A 58 18.52 -23.63 24.41
C PHE A 58 18.08 -22.16 24.47
N LEU A 59 16.98 -21.81 23.81
CA LEU A 59 16.48 -20.42 23.79
C LEU A 59 16.10 -19.95 25.20
N TRP A 60 15.43 -20.77 26.00
CA TRP A 60 15.10 -20.43 27.38
C TRP A 60 16.35 -20.26 28.25
N ALA A 61 17.33 -21.16 28.12
CA ALA A 61 18.58 -21.03 28.84
C ALA A 61 19.34 -19.75 28.47
N PHE A 62 19.32 -19.37 27.19
CA PHE A 62 19.89 -18.10 26.70
C PHE A 62 19.20 -16.90 27.34
N VAL A 63 17.87 -16.91 27.36
CA VAL A 63 17.08 -15.85 27.97
C VAL A 63 17.36 -15.72 29.47
N ASP A 64 17.33 -16.84 30.20
CA ASP A 64 17.56 -16.83 31.65
C ASP A 64 18.99 -16.39 32.00
N ALA A 65 19.99 -16.79 31.21
CA ALA A 65 21.37 -16.33 31.36
C ALA A 65 21.49 -14.82 31.16
N ALA A 66 20.89 -14.28 30.09
CA ALA A 66 20.89 -12.85 29.80
C ALA A 66 20.19 -12.03 30.90
N VAL A 67 19.03 -12.51 31.37
CA VAL A 67 18.27 -11.88 32.47
C VAL A 67 19.08 -11.90 33.78
N ALA A 68 19.77 -13.00 34.10
CA ALA A 68 20.64 -13.09 35.27
C ALA A 68 21.78 -12.05 35.23
N MET A 69 22.21 -11.66 34.03
CA MET A 69 23.20 -10.59 33.81
C MET A 69 22.56 -9.18 33.70
N LYS A 70 21.27 -9.03 34.01
CA LYS A 70 20.52 -7.79 33.89
C LYS A 70 20.52 -7.20 32.47
N GLN A 71 20.52 -8.07 31.46
CA GLN A 71 20.41 -7.69 30.06
C GLN A 71 19.05 -8.12 29.49
N ILE A 72 18.60 -7.44 28.44
CA ILE A 72 17.43 -7.85 27.67
C ILE A 72 17.93 -8.61 26.42
N PRO A 73 17.79 -9.95 26.37
CA PRO A 73 18.12 -10.72 25.18
C PRO A 73 17.25 -10.25 24.02
N THR A 74 17.91 -9.91 22.90
CA THR A 74 17.24 -9.50 21.66
C THR A 74 17.56 -10.51 20.57
N MET A 75 16.53 -11.05 19.95
CA MET A 75 16.63 -11.99 18.83
C MET A 75 16.13 -11.32 17.56
N ILE A 76 16.91 -11.40 16.49
CA ILE A 76 16.53 -10.85 15.18
C ILE A 76 16.46 -12.02 14.20
N ILE A 77 15.31 -12.19 13.55
CA ILE A 77 15.10 -13.22 12.53
C ILE A 77 14.88 -12.51 11.21
N ASP A 78 15.98 -12.25 10.50
CA ASP A 78 15.92 -11.64 9.18
C ASP A 78 15.21 -12.55 8.17
N GLU A 79 14.55 -11.95 7.19
CA GLU A 79 13.66 -12.65 6.24
C GLU A 79 12.63 -13.55 6.95
N ALA A 80 11.96 -13.02 7.97
CA ALA A 80 11.02 -13.77 8.80
C ALA A 80 9.88 -14.42 7.99
N ASN A 81 9.49 -13.84 6.86
CA ASN A 81 8.56 -14.42 5.87
C ASN A 81 8.99 -15.79 5.34
N ILE A 82 10.30 -16.08 5.27
CA ILE A 82 10.82 -17.39 4.89
C ILE A 82 10.78 -18.36 6.07
N ALA A 83 11.13 -17.87 7.26
CA ALA A 83 11.13 -18.67 8.50
C ALA A 83 9.71 -19.07 8.95
N PHE A 84 8.72 -18.24 8.64
CA PHE A 84 7.31 -18.42 9.01
C PHE A 84 6.41 -18.42 7.76
N PRO A 85 6.42 -19.51 6.99
CA PRO A 85 5.73 -19.57 5.70
C PRO A 85 4.19 -19.60 5.85
N ASN A 86 3.51 -18.82 5.02
CA ASN A 86 2.04 -18.67 5.01
C ASN A 86 1.32 -19.64 4.04
N THR A 87 2.05 -20.46 3.26
CA THR A 87 1.46 -21.33 2.22
C THR A 87 1.59 -22.82 2.54
N ASN A 88 0.54 -23.57 2.21
CA ASN A 88 0.53 -25.03 2.23
C ASN A 88 1.21 -25.56 0.96
N GLY A 89 2.54 -25.58 0.90
CA GLY A 89 3.27 -26.28 -0.16
C GLY A 89 3.06 -27.81 -0.09
N ASN A 90 3.21 -28.53 -1.21
CA ASN A 90 3.04 -29.99 -1.26
C ASN A 90 3.88 -30.74 -0.20
N GLY A 91 3.22 -31.58 0.61
CA GLY A 91 3.79 -32.67 1.42
C GLY A 91 4.68 -32.28 2.62
N ASP A 92 5.67 -31.44 2.41
CA ASP A 92 6.75 -31.08 3.37
C ASP A 92 6.49 -29.74 4.10
N SER A 93 5.35 -29.10 3.80
CA SER A 93 4.96 -27.82 4.40
C SER A 93 4.34 -27.96 5.79
N LYS A 94 3.73 -29.10 6.11
CA LYS A 94 3.03 -29.28 7.39
C LYS A 94 4.02 -29.33 8.55
N SER A 95 5.11 -30.09 8.41
CA SER A 95 6.18 -30.18 9.42
C SER A 95 6.86 -28.83 9.65
N LYS A 96 7.14 -28.08 8.57
CA LYS A 96 7.69 -26.72 8.63
C LYS A 96 6.73 -25.73 9.30
N ARG A 97 5.44 -25.79 8.96
CA ARG A 97 4.40 -24.95 9.58
C ARG A 97 4.22 -25.26 11.06
N GLU A 98 4.24 -26.54 11.44
CA GLU A 98 4.22 -26.95 12.84
C GLU A 98 5.46 -26.48 13.61
N ALA A 99 6.65 -26.55 12.99
CA ALA A 99 7.88 -26.02 13.58
C ALA A 99 7.83 -24.50 13.76
N ALA A 100 7.36 -23.77 12.73
CA ALA A 100 7.17 -22.33 12.77
C ALA A 100 6.15 -21.91 13.84
N SER A 101 5.02 -22.61 13.93
CA SER A 101 4.02 -22.37 14.97
C SER A 101 4.59 -22.61 16.37
N ARG A 102 5.34 -23.70 16.59
CA ARG A 102 6.02 -23.95 17.87
C ARG A 102 7.06 -22.88 18.22
N ALA A 103 7.83 -22.41 17.23
CA ALA A 103 8.78 -21.32 17.43
C ALA A 103 8.05 -20.02 17.83
N LEU A 104 6.95 -19.70 17.14
CA LEU A 104 6.13 -18.52 17.42
C LEU A 104 5.55 -18.55 18.84
N VAL A 105 4.99 -19.69 19.27
CA VAL A 105 4.51 -19.88 20.66
C VAL A 105 5.64 -19.67 21.67
N THR A 106 6.84 -20.16 21.37
CA THR A 106 8.01 -19.99 22.24
C THR A 106 8.39 -18.50 22.35
N PHE A 107 8.37 -17.76 21.23
CA PHE A 107 8.63 -16.33 21.23
C PHE A 107 7.57 -15.52 21.95
N VAL A 108 6.29 -15.86 21.81
CA VAL A 108 5.19 -15.23 22.57
C VAL A 108 5.40 -15.41 24.08
N ALA A 109 5.75 -16.63 24.51
CA ALA A 109 6.00 -16.91 25.93
C ALA A 109 7.19 -16.11 26.48
N MET A 110 8.28 -15.97 25.71
CA MET A 110 9.47 -15.22 26.12
C MET A 110 9.27 -13.69 26.11
N THR A 111 8.42 -13.19 25.22
CA THR A 111 8.22 -11.76 25.00
C THR A 111 7.00 -11.24 25.75
N LYS A 112 5.79 -11.63 25.35
CA LYS A 112 4.52 -11.08 25.85
C LYS A 112 4.14 -11.62 27.23
N GLU A 113 4.34 -12.91 27.47
CA GLU A 113 3.88 -13.54 28.71
C GLU A 113 4.87 -13.32 29.87
N SER A 114 6.18 -13.41 29.60
CA SER A 114 7.21 -13.29 30.64
C SER A 114 7.97 -11.96 30.64
N CYS A 115 7.84 -11.13 29.59
CA CYS A 115 8.55 -9.86 29.44
C CYS A 115 10.08 -9.99 29.62
N LYS A 116 10.65 -11.14 29.23
CA LYS A 116 12.08 -11.45 29.44
C LYS A 116 12.94 -11.23 28.21
N ALA A 117 12.36 -11.15 27.02
CA ALA A 117 13.10 -11.03 25.76
C ALA A 117 12.43 -10.04 24.79
N CYS A 118 13.20 -9.62 23.80
CA CYS A 118 12.73 -8.90 22.62
C CYS A 118 12.95 -9.78 21.37
N VAL A 119 11.96 -9.88 20.50
CA VAL A 119 12.06 -10.57 19.21
C VAL A 119 11.68 -9.59 18.10
N ILE A 120 12.58 -9.41 17.13
CA ILE A 120 12.40 -8.57 15.96
C ILE A 120 12.33 -9.48 14.73
N LEU A 121 11.29 -9.29 13.92
CA LEU A 121 11.00 -10.10 12.74
C LEU A 121 11.00 -9.22 11.47
N PRO A 122 12.17 -8.81 10.94
CA PRO A 122 12.22 -8.12 9.66
C PRO A 122 11.67 -9.01 8.54
N ALA A 123 10.86 -8.43 7.67
CA ALA A 123 10.31 -9.12 6.50
C ALA A 123 10.16 -8.13 5.34
N ALA A 124 10.50 -8.57 4.13
CA ALA A 124 10.32 -7.80 2.90
C ALA A 124 8.90 -7.91 2.30
N ASP A 125 8.05 -8.74 2.90
CA ASP A 125 6.67 -8.98 2.49
C ASP A 125 5.69 -8.26 3.42
N PHE A 126 4.92 -7.31 2.86
CA PHE A 126 3.92 -6.56 3.63
C PHE A 126 2.73 -7.42 4.09
N ALA A 127 2.51 -8.60 3.49
CA ALA A 127 1.51 -9.56 3.97
C ALA A 127 1.98 -10.36 5.19
N PHE A 128 3.26 -10.26 5.57
CA PHE A 128 3.87 -11.07 6.60
C PHE A 128 3.15 -11.01 7.96
N PRO A 129 2.79 -9.82 8.51
CA PRO A 129 2.08 -9.76 9.80
C PRO A 129 0.79 -10.58 9.82
N ARG A 130 0.02 -10.57 8.71
CA ARG A 130 -1.19 -11.40 8.57
C ARG A 130 -0.86 -12.89 8.44
N GLY A 131 0.29 -13.23 7.86
CA GLY A 131 0.78 -14.61 7.80
C GLY A 131 1.00 -15.23 9.17
N LEU A 132 1.41 -14.43 10.16
CA LEU A 132 1.58 -14.89 11.54
C LEU A 132 0.25 -15.30 12.21
N GLU A 133 -0.86 -14.63 11.87
CA GLU A 133 -2.19 -15.00 12.36
C GLU A 133 -2.55 -16.43 11.93
N THR A 134 -2.20 -16.83 10.70
CA THR A 134 -2.48 -18.18 10.20
C THR A 134 -1.62 -19.25 10.89
N LEU A 135 -0.53 -18.85 11.55
CA LEU A 135 0.33 -19.70 12.37
C LEU A 135 -0.11 -19.78 13.83
N GLY A 136 -1.23 -19.12 14.17
CA GLY A 136 -1.84 -19.16 15.50
C GLY A 136 -1.47 -17.98 16.40
N LEU A 137 -0.81 -16.94 15.87
CA LEU A 137 -0.69 -15.68 16.60
C LEU A 137 -2.08 -15.05 16.73
N ASN A 138 -2.46 -14.65 17.94
CA ASN A 138 -3.77 -14.03 18.11
C ASN A 138 -3.77 -12.67 17.38
N LYS A 139 -4.84 -12.36 16.63
CA LYS A 139 -5.02 -11.03 16.01
C LYS A 139 -5.01 -9.89 17.03
N PHE A 140 -5.31 -10.19 18.30
CA PHE A 140 -5.25 -9.24 19.42
C PHE A 140 -3.90 -9.22 20.12
N ASP A 141 -2.99 -10.13 19.81
CA ASP A 141 -1.63 -10.09 20.31
C ASP A 141 -0.93 -8.91 19.63
N VAL A 142 -0.87 -7.77 20.30
CA VAL A 142 -0.29 -6.52 19.76
C VAL A 142 1.11 -6.80 19.21
N LEU A 143 1.23 -6.85 17.89
CA LEU A 143 2.51 -6.72 17.20
C LEU A 143 2.79 -5.23 17.13
N GLN A 144 3.92 -4.81 17.67
CA GLN A 144 4.42 -3.48 17.36
C GLN A 144 4.97 -3.50 15.95
N THR A 145 4.13 -3.17 14.98
CA THR A 145 4.52 -3.10 13.57
C THR A 145 5.25 -1.79 13.30
N ILE A 146 6.44 -1.90 12.71
CA ILE A 146 7.23 -0.77 12.22
C ILE A 146 7.34 -0.93 10.70
N VAL A 147 6.90 0.08 9.96
CA VAL A 147 7.08 0.15 8.51
C VAL A 147 8.27 1.06 8.22
N ILE A 148 9.29 0.48 7.58
CA ILE A 148 10.48 1.20 7.11
C ILE A 148 10.19 1.62 5.66
N PRO A 149 10.11 2.93 5.37
CA PRO A 149 9.81 3.41 4.02
C PRO A 149 11.03 3.32 3.10
N GLU A 150 10.80 3.63 1.83
CA GLU A 150 11.86 3.86 0.85
C GLU A 150 12.75 5.04 1.25
N VAL A 151 13.96 5.12 0.67
CA VAL A 151 14.88 6.24 0.88
C VAL A 151 14.23 7.53 0.36
N GLU A 152 14.29 8.60 1.16
CA GLU A 152 13.75 9.89 0.76
C GLU A 152 14.47 10.47 -0.47
N ARG A 153 13.80 11.45 -1.12
CA ARG A 153 14.25 12.06 -2.38
C ARG A 153 15.71 12.48 -2.37
N GLU A 154 16.11 13.41 -1.50
CA GLU A 154 17.46 13.99 -1.60
C GLU A 154 18.58 12.98 -1.33
N PRO A 155 18.51 12.12 -0.30
CA PRO A 155 19.50 11.05 -0.14
C PRO A 155 19.53 10.08 -1.32
N MET A 156 18.37 9.73 -1.89
CA MET A 156 18.32 8.83 -3.05
C MET A 156 18.93 9.47 -4.29
N LEU A 157 18.63 10.75 -4.57
CA LEU A 157 19.22 11.47 -5.69
C LEU A 157 20.74 11.63 -5.55
N ALA A 158 21.23 11.84 -4.32
CA ALA A 158 22.66 11.86 -4.04
C ALA A 158 23.32 10.50 -4.36
N LEU A 159 22.70 9.39 -3.92
CA LEU A 159 23.17 8.04 -4.22
C LEU A 159 23.18 7.74 -5.72
N LEU A 160 22.11 8.07 -6.43
CA LEU A 160 22.01 7.88 -7.89
C LEU A 160 23.07 8.70 -8.64
N THR A 161 23.34 9.92 -8.18
CA THR A 161 24.39 10.77 -8.76
C THR A 161 25.79 10.20 -8.48
N GLU A 162 26.01 9.65 -7.28
CA GLU A 162 27.25 8.94 -6.92
C GLU A 162 27.46 7.68 -7.79
N TRP A 163 26.37 7.01 -8.18
CA TRP A 163 26.40 5.90 -9.15
C TRP A 163 26.60 6.34 -10.60
N GLY A 164 26.74 7.65 -10.85
CA GLY A 164 27.11 8.20 -12.15
C GLY A 164 25.95 8.70 -13.01
N LEU A 165 24.72 8.72 -12.49
CA LEU A 165 23.59 9.34 -13.21
C LEU A 165 23.69 10.87 -13.16
N PRO A 166 23.52 11.58 -14.30
CA PRO A 166 23.27 13.01 -14.30
C PRO A 166 22.06 13.38 -13.42
N ARG A 167 22.05 14.58 -12.83
CA ARG A 167 21.04 14.97 -11.83
C ARG A 167 19.61 14.93 -12.37
N ASP A 168 19.40 15.38 -13.59
CA ASP A 168 18.12 15.32 -14.31
C ASP A 168 17.65 13.87 -14.51
N VAL A 169 18.55 12.97 -14.96
CA VAL A 169 18.25 11.54 -15.10
C VAL A 169 17.97 10.89 -13.75
N ALA A 170 18.72 11.25 -12.70
CA ALA A 170 18.48 10.76 -11.34
C ALA A 170 17.09 11.19 -10.82
N GLU A 171 16.63 12.40 -11.17
CA GLU A 171 15.30 12.88 -10.84
C GLU A 171 14.21 12.07 -11.54
N GLU A 172 14.34 11.79 -12.83
CA GLU A 172 13.42 10.92 -13.55
C GLU A 172 13.41 9.50 -12.98
N PHE A 173 14.58 8.95 -12.66
CA PHE A 173 14.72 7.64 -12.01
C PHE A 173 14.00 7.60 -10.67
N TYR A 174 14.18 8.62 -9.82
CA TYR A 174 13.48 8.69 -8.54
C TYR A 174 11.96 8.83 -8.74
N MET A 175 11.51 9.61 -9.71
CA MET A 175 10.07 9.77 -10.00
C MET A 175 9.41 8.46 -10.41
N ILE A 176 10.13 7.58 -11.13
CA ILE A 176 9.64 6.29 -11.61
C ILE A 176 9.80 5.19 -10.56
N PHE A 177 11.03 5.00 -10.05
CA PHE A 177 11.41 3.87 -9.21
C PHE A 177 11.34 4.16 -7.71
N GLY A 178 11.26 5.43 -7.31
CA GLY A 178 11.25 5.87 -5.93
C GLY A 178 12.60 5.73 -5.22
N GLY A 179 12.52 5.52 -3.91
CA GLY A 179 13.68 5.33 -3.04
C GLY A 179 14.11 3.87 -2.82
N ASN A 180 13.68 2.95 -3.69
CA ASN A 180 14.06 1.55 -3.55
C ASN A 180 15.45 1.31 -4.16
N ILE A 181 16.47 1.23 -3.30
CA ILE A 181 17.88 1.08 -3.70
C ILE A 181 18.09 -0.11 -4.65
N LEU A 182 17.57 -1.29 -4.30
CA LEU A 182 17.76 -2.51 -5.09
C LEU A 182 17.08 -2.41 -6.45
N LEU A 183 15.87 -1.84 -6.50
CA LEU A 183 15.14 -1.67 -7.74
C LEU A 183 15.81 -0.64 -8.66
N CYS A 184 16.28 0.48 -8.10
CA CYS A 184 17.04 1.47 -8.87
C CYS A 184 18.33 0.88 -9.43
N GLN A 185 19.04 0.07 -8.64
CA GLN A 185 20.20 -0.67 -9.13
C GLN A 185 19.83 -1.60 -10.31
N GLN A 186 18.77 -2.40 -10.17
CA GLN A 186 18.29 -3.28 -11.24
C GLN A 186 17.87 -2.51 -12.51
N ALA A 187 17.26 -1.34 -12.35
CA ALA A 187 16.87 -0.48 -13.46
C ALA A 187 18.10 0.06 -14.20
N ILE A 188 19.14 0.49 -13.46
CA ILE A 188 20.40 0.95 -14.04
C ILE A 188 21.11 -0.19 -14.77
N ASP A 189 21.22 -1.37 -14.15
CA ASP A 189 21.86 -2.54 -14.77
C ASP A 189 21.16 -2.92 -16.09
N LYS A 190 19.83 -2.93 -16.11
CA LYS A 190 19.04 -3.16 -17.33
C LYS A 190 19.24 -2.09 -18.39
N LEU A 191 19.27 -0.82 -17.99
CA LEU A 191 19.48 0.30 -18.92
C LEU A 191 20.88 0.22 -19.56
N LEU A 192 21.91 -0.09 -18.76
CA LEU A 192 23.28 -0.31 -19.25
C LEU A 192 23.35 -1.47 -20.23
N GLU A 193 22.70 -2.60 -19.92
CA GLU A 193 22.62 -3.74 -20.83
C GLU A 193 21.97 -3.36 -22.18
N GLN A 194 20.86 -2.62 -22.16
CA GLN A 194 20.21 -2.15 -23.40
C GLN A 194 21.10 -1.17 -24.18
N PHE A 195 21.83 -0.30 -23.48
CA PHE A 195 22.77 0.63 -24.11
C PHE A 195 23.94 -0.10 -24.78
N GLU A 196 24.51 -1.13 -24.14
CA GLU A 196 25.57 -1.96 -24.72
C GLU A 196 25.11 -2.71 -25.97
N LEU A 197 23.82 -3.04 -26.05
CA LEU A 197 23.19 -3.70 -27.20
C LEU A 197 22.73 -2.73 -28.30
N GLY A 198 22.80 -1.40 -28.08
CA GLY A 198 22.25 -0.38 -28.98
C GLY A 198 20.73 -0.45 -29.11
N ALA A 199 20.05 -0.84 -28.03
CA ALA A 199 18.61 -1.03 -27.93
C ALA A 199 18.01 -0.17 -26.81
N GLU A 200 18.58 1.01 -26.55
CA GLU A 200 18.16 1.94 -25.51
C GLU A 200 16.66 2.28 -25.56
N ASP A 201 16.09 2.41 -26.77
CA ASP A 201 14.67 2.69 -26.99
C ASP A 201 13.74 1.54 -26.54
N SER A 202 14.28 0.36 -26.24
CA SER A 202 13.53 -0.79 -25.76
C SER A 202 13.48 -0.90 -24.23
N PHE A 203 14.17 0.00 -23.51
CA PHE A 203 14.09 0.06 -22.07
C PHE A 203 12.70 0.51 -21.62
N ASP A 204 11.88 -0.45 -21.15
CA ASP A 204 10.61 -0.15 -20.51
C ASP A 204 10.79 -0.04 -18.99
N PRO A 205 10.70 1.16 -18.41
CA PRO A 205 10.85 1.35 -16.98
C PRO A 205 9.82 0.56 -16.15
N PHE A 206 8.62 0.30 -16.68
CA PHE A 206 7.56 -0.43 -15.97
C PHE A 206 7.69 -1.95 -16.07
N SER A 207 8.71 -2.44 -16.78
CA SER A 207 9.05 -3.86 -16.92
C SER A 207 10.28 -4.28 -16.09
N VAL A 208 10.87 -3.35 -15.31
CA VAL A 208 12.09 -3.64 -14.53
C VAL A 208 11.84 -4.76 -13.52
N ARG A 209 10.70 -4.72 -12.81
CA ARG A 209 10.25 -5.79 -11.93
C ARG A 209 8.91 -6.33 -12.40
N GLY A 210 8.76 -7.66 -12.37
CA GLY A 210 7.55 -8.36 -12.81
C GLY A 210 6.30 -7.81 -12.11
N THR A 211 5.33 -7.39 -12.91
CA THR A 211 4.00 -6.93 -12.48
C THR A 211 2.92 -7.99 -12.74
N ASP A 212 3.34 -9.26 -12.80
CA ASP A 212 2.48 -10.39 -13.15
C ASP A 212 1.24 -10.46 -12.25
N GLY A 213 0.07 -10.47 -12.89
CA GLY A 213 -1.22 -10.51 -12.20
C GLY A 213 -1.77 -9.15 -11.80
N LEU A 214 -1.00 -8.05 -11.87
CA LEU A 214 -1.50 -6.71 -11.58
C LEU A 214 -2.65 -6.30 -12.51
N ALA A 215 -2.53 -6.61 -13.80
CA ALA A 215 -3.60 -6.39 -14.77
C ALA A 215 -4.89 -7.16 -14.44
N GLY A 216 -4.78 -8.34 -13.80
CA GLY A 216 -5.93 -9.10 -13.32
C GLY A 216 -6.60 -8.42 -12.14
N LEU A 217 -5.81 -7.91 -11.18
CA LEU A 217 -6.32 -7.15 -10.04
C LEU A 217 -6.95 -5.82 -10.48
N ALA A 218 -6.37 -5.15 -11.48
CA ALA A 218 -6.90 -3.90 -12.02
C ALA A 218 -8.26 -4.06 -12.71
N LYS A 219 -8.69 -5.29 -13.02
CA LYS A 219 -9.99 -5.62 -13.62
C LYS A 219 -10.96 -6.27 -12.63
N ASP A 220 -10.48 -6.72 -11.48
CA ASP A 220 -11.29 -7.37 -10.46
C ASP A 220 -12.06 -6.29 -9.66
N PRO A 221 -13.41 -6.32 -9.65
CA PRO A 221 -14.21 -5.35 -8.90
C PRO A 221 -13.84 -5.24 -7.42
N LEU A 222 -13.35 -6.32 -6.80
CA LEU A 222 -12.95 -6.33 -5.39
C LEU A 222 -11.69 -5.53 -5.12
N THR A 223 -10.78 -5.44 -6.10
CA THR A 223 -9.48 -4.77 -5.92
C THR A 223 -9.39 -3.46 -6.68
N ARG A 224 -10.28 -3.22 -7.65
CA ARG A 224 -10.26 -2.04 -8.53
C ARG A 224 -10.25 -0.73 -7.75
N GLU A 225 -11.21 -0.53 -6.86
CA GLU A 225 -11.35 0.72 -6.10
C GLU A 225 -10.09 1.01 -5.28
N HIS A 226 -9.53 0.00 -4.63
CA HIS A 226 -8.27 0.13 -3.90
C HIS A 226 -7.12 0.54 -4.83
N LEU A 227 -6.98 -0.08 -5.99
CA LEU A 227 -5.93 0.26 -6.95
C LEU A 227 -6.09 1.68 -7.52
N GLU A 228 -7.32 2.13 -7.77
CA GLU A 228 -7.62 3.50 -8.20
C GLU A 228 -7.24 4.52 -7.13
N ASN A 229 -7.56 4.24 -5.86
CA ASN A 229 -7.16 5.10 -4.74
C ASN A 229 -5.63 5.11 -4.57
N LEU A 230 -4.96 3.96 -4.65
CA LEU A 230 -3.49 3.88 -4.61
C LEU A 230 -2.84 4.69 -5.74
N ALA A 231 -3.38 4.61 -6.96
CA ALA A 231 -2.93 5.42 -8.09
C ALA A 231 -3.08 6.92 -7.80
N ARG A 232 -4.29 7.34 -7.40
CA ARG A 232 -4.67 8.75 -7.22
C ARG A 232 -3.92 9.42 -6.07
N GLN A 233 -4.05 8.89 -4.86
CA GLN A 233 -3.59 9.55 -3.63
C GLN A 233 -2.46 8.81 -2.90
N GLY A 234 -2.08 7.61 -3.36
CA GLY A 234 -0.98 6.85 -2.76
C GLY A 234 -1.36 6.01 -1.54
N TRP A 235 -2.65 5.94 -1.21
CA TRP A 235 -3.19 5.07 -0.16
C TRP A 235 -4.69 4.83 -0.42
N SER A 236 -5.25 3.79 0.20
CA SER A 236 -6.69 3.52 0.15
C SER A 236 -7.24 3.20 1.54
N PRO A 237 -8.38 3.78 1.96
CA PRO A 237 -9.05 3.37 3.18
C PRO A 237 -9.49 1.91 3.08
N ILE A 238 -9.50 1.19 4.20
CA ILE A 238 -10.09 -0.14 4.32
C ILE A 238 -11.28 -0.03 5.26
N GLU A 239 -12.46 -0.41 4.77
CA GLU A 239 -13.68 -0.35 5.57
C GLU A 239 -13.63 -1.36 6.73
N GLU A 240 -14.09 -0.93 7.91
CA GLU A 240 -14.18 -1.82 9.06
C GLU A 240 -15.24 -2.91 8.83
N GLY A 241 -14.90 -4.13 9.26
CA GLY A 241 -15.81 -5.28 9.27
C GLY A 241 -16.34 -5.60 10.66
N SER A 242 -17.37 -6.45 10.71
CA SER A 242 -17.84 -7.00 11.97
C SER A 242 -16.90 -8.10 12.48
N ALA A 243 -17.07 -8.50 13.75
CA ALA A 243 -16.33 -9.64 14.30
C ALA A 243 -16.62 -10.97 13.57
N ASP A 244 -17.76 -11.03 12.86
CA ASP A 244 -18.34 -12.26 12.29
C ASP A 244 -18.07 -12.43 10.79
N GLY A 245 -17.48 -11.43 10.12
CA GLY A 245 -17.23 -11.51 8.69
C GLY A 245 -16.36 -10.39 8.13
N GLU A 246 -15.60 -10.72 7.09
CA GLU A 246 -14.73 -9.80 6.36
C GLU A 246 -15.54 -9.05 5.29
N THR A 247 -15.38 -7.72 5.20
CA THR A 247 -16.00 -6.88 4.17
C THR A 247 -15.37 -7.11 2.80
N GLU A 248 -16.05 -6.70 1.72
CA GLU A 248 -15.46 -6.75 0.38
C GLU A 248 -14.20 -5.87 0.28
N SER A 249 -14.19 -4.70 0.93
CA SER A 249 -12.98 -3.86 1.05
C SER A 249 -11.82 -4.60 1.72
N GLN A 250 -12.05 -5.26 2.85
CA GLN A 250 -11.03 -6.04 3.53
C GLN A 250 -10.51 -7.21 2.68
N LYS A 251 -11.41 -7.89 1.94
CA LYS A 251 -11.03 -8.95 0.99
C LYS A 251 -10.16 -8.40 -0.14
N GLY A 252 -10.56 -7.27 -0.73
CA GLY A 252 -9.83 -6.59 -1.79
C GLY A 252 -8.41 -6.21 -1.36
N ALA A 253 -8.29 -5.47 -0.25
CA ALA A 253 -7.01 -5.11 0.33
C ALA A 253 -6.13 -6.34 0.63
N ARG A 254 -6.73 -7.43 1.12
CA ARG A 254 -6.00 -8.69 1.37
C ARG A 254 -5.50 -9.35 0.08
N ILE A 255 -6.29 -9.34 -0.99
CA ILE A 255 -5.87 -9.92 -2.27
C ILE A 255 -4.65 -9.15 -2.82
N ILE A 256 -4.68 -7.82 -2.77
CA ILE A 256 -3.57 -6.96 -3.19
C ILE A 256 -2.33 -7.23 -2.32
N ALA A 257 -2.49 -7.27 -0.99
CA ALA A 257 -1.39 -7.53 -0.08
C ALA A 257 -0.77 -8.91 -0.26
N LYS A 258 -1.57 -9.96 -0.47
CA LYS A 258 -1.08 -11.33 -0.74
C LYS A 258 -0.25 -11.44 -2.01
N LYS A 259 -0.44 -10.53 -2.96
CA LYS A 259 0.35 -10.43 -4.19
C LYS A 259 1.56 -9.50 -4.04
N ASN A 260 1.78 -8.96 -2.84
CA ASN A 260 2.83 -8.02 -2.49
C ASN A 260 2.83 -6.73 -3.34
N PHE A 261 1.65 -6.32 -3.81
CA PHE A 261 1.48 -5.03 -4.50
C PHE A 261 1.18 -3.87 -3.53
N GLY A 262 0.79 -4.20 -2.30
CA GLY A 262 0.53 -3.23 -1.24
C GLY A 262 0.66 -3.84 0.15
N GLY A 263 0.61 -2.98 1.17
CA GLY A 263 0.66 -3.36 2.56
C GLY A 263 -0.48 -2.75 3.36
N VAL A 264 -1.03 -3.53 4.29
CA VAL A 264 -2.05 -3.02 5.21
C VAL A 264 -1.36 -2.46 6.44
N ILE A 265 -1.61 -1.20 6.74
CA ILE A 265 -1.13 -0.54 7.94
C ILE A 265 -2.31 -0.10 8.81
N ASN A 266 -2.17 -0.25 10.11
CA ASN A 266 -3.12 0.24 11.10
C ASN A 266 -2.72 1.64 11.57
N ARG A 267 -3.65 2.37 12.17
CA ARG A 267 -3.39 3.69 12.79
C ARG A 267 -2.26 3.66 13.82
N GLU A 268 -2.15 2.57 14.58
CA GLU A 268 -1.13 2.37 15.62
C GLU A 268 0.24 1.97 15.06
N THR A 269 0.32 1.70 13.74
CA THR A 269 1.58 1.33 13.10
C THR A 269 2.58 2.48 13.23
N THR A 270 3.79 2.13 13.69
CA THR A 270 4.90 3.08 13.66
C THR A 270 5.40 3.17 12.24
N THR A 271 5.36 4.37 11.68
CA THR A 271 5.78 4.65 10.30
C THR A 271 6.81 5.77 10.35
N PHE A 272 7.85 5.68 9.52
CA PHE A 272 8.77 6.80 9.29
C PHE A 272 8.39 7.57 8.02
N LEU A 273 7.13 7.49 7.61
CA LEU A 273 6.57 8.24 6.50
C LEU A 273 6.45 9.73 6.87
N ASP A 274 6.29 10.56 5.84
CA ASP A 274 5.86 11.95 5.98
C ASP A 274 4.66 12.04 6.94
N GLN A 275 4.77 12.90 7.95
CA GLN A 275 3.74 13.09 8.97
C GLN A 275 2.44 13.61 8.34
N ASP A 276 2.52 14.47 7.32
CA ASP A 276 1.35 15.00 6.62
C ASP A 276 0.61 13.88 5.89
N LEU A 277 1.35 12.94 5.29
CA LEU A 277 0.77 11.77 4.62
C LEU A 277 0.08 10.84 5.63
N LYS A 278 0.67 10.66 6.82
CA LYS A 278 0.03 9.87 7.89
C LYS A 278 -1.25 10.55 8.39
N ASP A 279 -1.22 11.86 8.56
CA ASP A 279 -2.36 12.64 9.02
C ASP A 279 -3.49 12.63 7.98
N ASP A 280 -3.17 12.67 6.68
CA ASP A 280 -4.12 12.50 5.57
C ASP A 280 -4.79 11.12 5.59
N MET A 281 -3.99 10.03 5.66
CA MET A 281 -4.48 8.64 5.71
C MET A 281 -5.48 8.38 6.84
N PHE A 282 -5.27 9.03 7.99
CA PHE A 282 -6.08 8.82 9.21
C PHE A 282 -6.88 10.06 9.63
N SER A 283 -7.09 10.99 8.69
CA SER A 283 -7.87 12.21 8.90
C SER A 283 -9.28 11.92 9.40
N ASN A 284 -9.91 10.88 8.86
CA ASN A 284 -11.15 10.34 9.39
C ASN A 284 -10.88 9.46 10.63
N ARG A 285 -11.42 9.85 11.78
CA ARG A 285 -11.28 9.11 13.04
C ARG A 285 -11.80 7.67 13.00
N SER A 286 -12.72 7.32 12.10
CA SER A 286 -13.21 5.94 11.96
C SER A 286 -12.29 5.05 11.13
N THR A 287 -11.33 5.61 10.38
CA THR A 287 -10.39 4.81 9.57
C THR A 287 -9.33 4.21 10.48
N THR A 288 -9.42 2.91 10.78
CA THR A 288 -8.43 2.20 11.59
C THR A 288 -7.34 1.53 10.77
N GLN A 289 -7.62 1.24 9.50
CA GLN A 289 -6.69 0.57 8.58
C GLN A 289 -6.69 1.25 7.21
N VAL A 290 -5.52 1.29 6.59
CA VAL A 290 -5.36 1.72 5.20
C VAL A 290 -4.44 0.76 4.45
N LEU A 291 -4.62 0.69 3.14
CA LEU A 291 -3.73 0.01 2.20
C LEU A 291 -2.76 1.05 1.61
N ILE A 292 -1.47 0.75 1.61
CA ILE A 292 -0.43 1.55 0.97
C ILE A 292 0.25 0.74 -0.14
N PRO A 293 0.83 1.38 -1.18
CA PRO A 293 1.62 0.64 -2.16
C PRO A 293 2.90 0.12 -1.51
N ALA A 294 3.40 -1.04 -1.95
CA ALA A 294 4.60 -1.61 -1.36
C ALA A 294 5.88 -0.82 -1.71
N THR A 295 5.87 -0.09 -2.84
CA THR A 295 6.95 0.81 -3.30
C THR A 295 6.36 1.93 -4.14
N SER A 296 7.08 3.05 -4.30
CA SER A 296 6.67 4.11 -5.23
C SER A 296 6.64 3.60 -6.67
N TYR A 297 7.57 2.72 -7.04
CA TYR A 297 7.53 2.03 -8.33
C TYR A 297 6.22 1.27 -8.57
N LEU A 298 5.79 0.47 -7.59
CA LEU A 298 4.55 -0.28 -7.72
C LEU A 298 3.35 0.65 -7.79
N ARG A 299 3.36 1.78 -7.07
CA ARG A 299 2.34 2.82 -7.25
C ARG A 299 2.28 3.31 -8.70
N ASN A 300 3.44 3.57 -9.32
CA ASN A 300 3.49 4.04 -10.70
C ASN A 300 3.06 2.95 -11.70
N CYS A 301 3.44 1.70 -11.47
CA CYS A 301 2.90 0.57 -12.25
C CYS A 301 1.37 0.49 -12.11
N ILE A 302 0.85 0.60 -10.89
CA ILE A 302 -0.59 0.59 -10.62
C ILE A 302 -1.29 1.70 -11.43
N LYS A 303 -0.76 2.93 -11.47
CA LYS A 303 -1.32 4.01 -12.30
C LYS A 303 -1.43 3.60 -13.77
N VAL A 304 -0.32 3.14 -14.36
CA VAL A 304 -0.29 2.71 -15.77
C VAL A 304 -1.33 1.62 -16.05
N TYR A 305 -1.43 0.60 -15.20
CA TYR A 305 -2.40 -0.48 -15.39
C TYR A 305 -3.85 -0.06 -15.11
N VAL A 306 -4.07 0.81 -14.13
CA VAL A 306 -5.40 1.34 -13.81
C VAL A 306 -5.93 2.15 -14.98
N GLU A 307 -5.11 3.03 -15.55
CA GLU A 307 -5.37 3.84 -16.74
C GLU A 307 -5.57 2.96 -17.99
N ALA A 308 -4.72 1.95 -18.20
CA ALA A 308 -4.86 1.02 -19.33
C ALA A 308 -6.08 0.08 -19.22
N CYS A 309 -6.58 -0.15 -18.01
CA CYS A 309 -7.79 -0.94 -17.74
C CYS A 309 -9.04 -0.07 -17.59
N GLU A 310 -8.92 1.25 -17.65
CA GLU A 310 -10.09 2.06 -17.93
C GLU A 310 -10.67 1.51 -19.24
N PRO A 311 -11.99 1.23 -19.29
CA PRO A 311 -12.58 0.79 -20.53
C PRO A 311 -12.14 1.77 -21.62
N SER A 312 -11.77 1.25 -22.78
CA SER A 312 -11.74 2.03 -24.01
C SER A 312 -13.18 2.43 -24.36
N SER A 313 -13.80 3.24 -23.49
CA SER A 313 -14.89 4.16 -23.76
C SER A 313 -14.32 5.58 -23.91
N ALA A 314 -13.07 5.67 -24.35
CA ALA A 314 -12.46 6.86 -24.90
C ALA A 314 -11.57 6.52 -26.12
N ALA A 315 -12.04 5.62 -27.00
CA ALA A 315 -12.18 6.16 -28.36
C ALA A 315 -13.05 7.38 -28.16
N SER A 316 -12.56 8.58 -28.46
CA SER A 316 -13.32 9.81 -28.35
C SER A 316 -14.72 9.57 -28.92
N GLN A 317 -15.67 9.21 -28.06
CA GLN A 317 -17.03 9.49 -28.38
C GLN A 317 -17.01 11.01 -28.33
N PRO A 318 -17.24 11.69 -29.46
CA PRO A 318 -17.48 13.12 -29.38
C PRO A 318 -18.50 13.29 -28.26
N SER A 319 -18.22 14.17 -27.30
CA SER A 319 -19.16 14.47 -26.23
C SER A 319 -20.52 14.63 -26.89
N ALA A 320 -21.43 13.68 -26.64
CA ALA A 320 -22.71 13.66 -27.31
C ALA A 320 -23.35 15.01 -26.98
N ALA A 321 -23.52 15.81 -28.03
CA ALA A 321 -23.96 17.18 -27.89
C ALA A 321 -25.34 17.18 -27.25
N VAL A 322 -25.46 17.66 -26.01
CA VAL A 322 -26.77 17.71 -25.35
C VAL A 322 -27.42 19.04 -25.70
N TRP A 323 -28.55 18.99 -26.41
CA TRP A 323 -29.35 20.18 -26.67
C TRP A 323 -30.29 20.43 -25.49
N VAL A 324 -30.30 21.67 -25.00
CA VAL A 324 -31.15 22.11 -23.90
C VAL A 324 -31.93 23.34 -24.31
N CYS A 325 -33.19 23.44 -23.88
CA CYS A 325 -34.00 24.64 -24.04
C CYS A 325 -34.56 25.11 -22.69
N GLN A 326 -34.73 26.42 -22.55
CA GLN A 326 -35.39 26.97 -21.39
C GLN A 326 -36.90 26.75 -21.52
N LEU A 327 -37.52 26.27 -20.46
CA LEU A 327 -38.96 26.15 -20.33
C LEU A 327 -39.50 27.24 -19.41
N GLY A 328 -40.71 27.70 -19.68
CA GLY A 328 -41.48 28.43 -18.71
C GLY A 328 -42.92 27.96 -18.67
N SER A 329 -43.56 28.26 -17.55
CA SER A 329 -44.94 27.87 -17.28
C SER A 329 -45.75 29.15 -17.09
N PRO A 330 -46.20 29.79 -18.18
CA PRO A 330 -47.14 30.90 -18.05
C PRO A 330 -48.42 30.37 -17.39
N ASP A 331 -48.76 30.95 -16.24
CA ASP A 331 -50.03 30.72 -15.53
C ASP A 331 -50.27 29.29 -14.99
N GLY A 332 -49.20 28.57 -14.62
CA GLY A 332 -49.31 27.25 -13.97
C GLY A 332 -49.80 26.12 -14.89
N LYS A 333 -49.68 26.30 -16.21
CA LYS A 333 -49.95 25.28 -17.23
C LYS A 333 -48.74 24.40 -17.49
N GLU A 334 -48.89 23.40 -18.36
CA GLU A 334 -47.75 22.57 -18.78
C GLU A 334 -46.58 23.45 -19.28
N PRO A 335 -45.32 23.10 -18.95
CA PRO A 335 -44.17 23.87 -19.39
C PRO A 335 -44.11 23.99 -20.92
N GLU A 336 -43.84 25.18 -21.43
CA GLU A 336 -43.61 25.44 -22.86
C GLU A 336 -42.20 26.01 -23.07
N THR A 337 -41.64 25.78 -24.25
CA THR A 337 -40.30 26.26 -24.59
C THR A 337 -40.28 27.78 -24.75
N ILE A 338 -39.43 28.46 -23.97
CA ILE A 338 -39.23 29.92 -24.00
C ILE A 338 -37.80 30.19 -24.44
N GLY A 339 -37.59 30.21 -25.76
CA GLY A 339 -36.29 30.50 -26.37
C GLY A 339 -35.80 29.38 -27.29
N SER A 340 -34.65 29.63 -27.93
CA SER A 340 -34.00 28.63 -28.78
C SER A 340 -33.22 27.63 -27.93
N ALA A 341 -33.17 26.37 -28.39
CA ALA A 341 -32.28 25.40 -27.78
C ALA A 341 -30.81 25.80 -28.01
N PHE A 342 -29.95 25.49 -27.06
CA PHE A 342 -28.51 25.65 -27.18
C PHE A 342 -27.79 24.36 -26.84
N LYS A 343 -26.56 24.24 -27.33
CA LYS A 343 -25.77 23.01 -27.30
C LYS A 343 -24.81 23.03 -26.12
N ILE A 344 -24.79 21.95 -25.35
CA ILE A 344 -23.80 21.66 -24.32
C ILE A 344 -22.79 20.66 -24.87
N THR A 345 -21.52 21.05 -24.84
CA THR A 345 -20.39 20.21 -25.30
C THR A 345 -19.60 19.58 -24.15
N ALA A 346 -19.94 19.93 -22.91
CA ALA A 346 -19.33 19.36 -21.71
C ALA A 346 -19.70 17.87 -21.56
N SER A 347 -18.83 17.10 -20.90
CA SER A 347 -19.13 15.71 -20.54
C SER A 347 -20.18 15.71 -19.43
N VAL A 348 -21.41 15.31 -19.76
CA VAL A 348 -22.53 15.22 -18.83
C VAL A 348 -22.73 13.75 -18.47
N LEU A 349 -22.53 13.37 -17.21
CA LEU A 349 -22.74 11.98 -16.76
C LEU A 349 -24.10 11.81 -16.05
N ASP A 350 -24.60 12.87 -15.42
CA ASP A 350 -25.87 12.88 -14.70
C ASP A 350 -26.60 14.23 -14.76
N VAL A 351 -27.73 14.32 -14.06
CA VAL A 351 -28.57 15.53 -14.00
C VAL A 351 -27.84 16.70 -13.33
N ASP A 352 -26.98 16.45 -12.35
CA ASP A 352 -26.26 17.51 -11.64
C ASP A 352 -25.13 18.08 -12.49
N ASP A 353 -24.46 17.24 -13.27
CA ASP A 353 -23.50 17.67 -14.29
C ASP A 353 -24.18 18.49 -15.39
N LEU A 354 -25.38 18.09 -15.83
CA LEU A 354 -26.17 18.85 -16.80
C LEU A 354 -26.53 20.24 -16.27
N LYS A 355 -26.97 20.33 -15.01
CA LYS A 355 -27.31 21.60 -14.35
C LYS A 355 -26.11 22.54 -14.24
N LYS A 356 -24.93 22.00 -13.91
CA LYS A 356 -23.67 22.77 -13.88
C LYS A 356 -23.28 23.26 -15.27
N ALA A 357 -23.38 22.40 -16.28
CA ALA A 357 -23.06 22.73 -17.66
C ALA A 357 -24.01 23.80 -18.25
N ILE A 358 -25.31 23.73 -17.97
CA ILE A 358 -26.30 24.76 -18.35
C ILE A 358 -25.90 26.14 -17.79
N LYS A 359 -25.51 26.20 -16.52
CA LYS A 359 -25.09 27.46 -15.88
C LYS A 359 -23.78 28.00 -16.47
N GLN A 360 -22.85 27.11 -16.80
CA GLN A 360 -21.56 27.48 -17.38
C GLN A 360 -21.69 28.01 -18.82
N GLU A 361 -22.54 27.39 -19.64
CA GLU A 361 -22.76 27.79 -21.03
C GLU A 361 -23.69 29.00 -21.18
N ASN A 362 -24.60 29.22 -20.22
CA ASN A 362 -25.52 30.35 -20.27
C ASN A 362 -25.59 31.17 -18.96
N PRO A 363 -24.46 31.75 -18.52
CA PRO A 363 -24.38 32.49 -17.25
C PRO A 363 -25.17 33.80 -17.26
N ASN A 364 -25.49 34.33 -18.44
CA ASN A 364 -26.23 35.59 -18.60
C ASN A 364 -27.74 35.42 -18.51
N THR A 365 -28.25 34.18 -18.55
CA THR A 365 -29.69 33.87 -18.45
C THR A 365 -30.00 33.03 -17.21
N VAL A 366 -29.01 32.29 -16.68
CA VAL A 366 -29.16 31.42 -15.51
C VAL A 366 -28.50 32.03 -14.27
N PHE A 367 -29.25 32.86 -13.55
CA PHE A 367 -28.76 33.59 -12.36
C PHE A 367 -28.86 32.80 -11.04
N CYS A 368 -29.51 31.64 -11.06
CA CYS A 368 -29.67 30.78 -9.89
C CYS A 368 -28.52 29.78 -9.74
N ASP A 369 -28.45 29.08 -8.62
CA ASP A 369 -27.50 27.98 -8.46
C ASP A 369 -27.93 26.76 -9.24
N ALA A 370 -26.95 25.99 -9.74
CA ALA A 370 -27.20 24.82 -10.57
C ALA A 370 -28.20 23.84 -9.94
N HIS A 371 -28.09 23.61 -8.63
CA HIS A 371 -29.00 22.72 -7.89
C HIS A 371 -30.46 23.20 -7.84
N GLN A 372 -30.71 24.48 -8.12
CA GLN A 372 -32.05 25.11 -8.12
C GLN A 372 -32.77 24.96 -9.46
N LEU A 373 -32.08 24.47 -10.49
CA LEU A 373 -32.69 24.14 -11.78
C LEU A 373 -33.50 22.85 -11.66
N ASP A 374 -34.63 22.80 -12.33
CA ASP A 374 -35.35 21.55 -12.61
C ASP A 374 -35.13 21.16 -14.07
N ILE A 375 -34.85 19.88 -14.31
CA ILE A 375 -34.62 19.32 -15.65
C ILE A 375 -35.84 18.51 -16.08
N TYR A 376 -36.18 18.59 -17.36
CA TYR A 376 -37.30 17.91 -17.98
C TYR A 376 -36.86 17.18 -19.25
N SER A 377 -37.49 16.05 -19.53
CA SER A 377 -37.39 15.34 -20.81
C SER A 377 -38.77 15.30 -21.48
N LYS A 378 -38.81 15.04 -22.79
CA LYS A 378 -40.06 14.96 -23.55
C LYS A 378 -40.45 13.49 -23.74
N GLU A 379 -41.59 13.11 -23.19
CA GLU A 379 -42.18 11.77 -23.31
C GLU A 379 -43.60 11.90 -23.90
N ASP A 380 -43.88 11.20 -25.00
CA ASP A 380 -45.18 11.25 -25.70
C ASP A 380 -45.71 12.68 -25.97
N GLY A 381 -44.80 13.61 -26.24
CA GLY A 381 -45.11 15.01 -26.51
C GLY A 381 -45.30 15.91 -25.29
N ARG A 382 -45.16 15.38 -24.07
CA ARG A 382 -45.28 16.12 -22.80
C ARG A 382 -43.94 16.23 -22.08
N TRP A 383 -43.76 17.30 -21.30
CA TRP A 383 -42.57 17.48 -20.46
C TRP A 383 -42.73 16.74 -19.13
N VAL A 384 -41.79 15.83 -18.84
CA VAL A 384 -41.72 15.05 -17.61
C VAL A 384 -40.49 15.46 -16.82
N LYS A 385 -40.65 15.72 -15.52
CA LYS A 385 -39.56 16.16 -14.64
C LYS A 385 -38.61 15.00 -14.37
N GLU A 386 -37.33 15.21 -14.64
CA GLU A 386 -36.26 14.24 -14.46
C GLU A 386 -35.59 14.42 -13.10
N ALA A 387 -35.78 13.44 -12.20
CA ALA A 387 -35.08 13.40 -10.91
C ALA A 387 -33.72 12.69 -11.00
N ARG A 388 -33.56 11.81 -12.00
CA ARG A 388 -32.34 11.07 -12.37
C ARG A 388 -32.42 10.83 -13.87
N MET A 389 -31.30 10.88 -14.62
CA MET A 389 -31.30 10.61 -16.07
C MET A 389 -31.94 9.23 -16.33
N SER A 390 -33.19 9.22 -16.82
CA SER A 390 -34.00 8.01 -16.99
C SER A 390 -33.58 7.19 -18.22
N ALA A 391 -32.80 7.78 -19.13
CA ALA A 391 -32.26 7.15 -20.33
C ALA A 391 -30.85 7.67 -20.65
N SER A 392 -30.06 6.90 -21.41
CA SER A 392 -28.78 7.34 -21.98
C SER A 392 -28.96 8.66 -22.75
N LEU A 393 -27.98 9.57 -22.65
CA LEU A 393 -27.98 10.83 -23.40
C LEU A 393 -28.29 10.58 -24.87
N ARG A 394 -29.39 11.16 -25.36
CA ARG A 394 -29.87 10.94 -26.72
C ARG A 394 -28.98 11.72 -27.70
N GLU A 395 -28.36 11.02 -28.64
CA GLU A 395 -27.75 11.64 -29.83
C GLU A 395 -28.85 11.86 -30.87
N THR A 396 -29.57 12.98 -30.80
CA THR A 396 -30.54 13.34 -31.85
C THR A 396 -30.50 14.82 -32.22
N ASP A 397 -30.93 15.07 -33.44
CA ASP A 397 -31.26 16.37 -34.03
C ASP A 397 -32.40 17.07 -33.28
N GLU A 398 -32.51 18.40 -33.46
CA GLU A 398 -33.13 19.44 -32.61
C GLU A 398 -34.52 19.17 -31.96
N ALA A 399 -35.23 18.10 -32.31
CA ALA A 399 -36.59 17.80 -31.85
C ALA A 399 -36.70 17.22 -30.42
N ASP A 400 -35.64 16.58 -29.89
CA ASP A 400 -35.66 15.87 -28.60
C ASP A 400 -34.70 16.47 -27.56
N CYS A 401 -34.69 17.80 -27.40
CA CYS A 401 -33.87 18.48 -26.40
C CYS A 401 -34.40 18.30 -24.95
N TYR A 402 -33.51 18.43 -23.96
CA TYR A 402 -33.91 18.54 -22.56
C TYR A 402 -34.44 19.96 -22.27
N GLY A 403 -35.41 20.06 -21.37
CA GLY A 403 -35.92 21.33 -20.89
C GLY A 403 -35.38 21.68 -19.51
N PHE A 404 -35.19 22.96 -19.20
CA PHE A 404 -34.91 23.41 -17.82
C PHE A 404 -35.78 24.58 -17.40
N THR A 405 -36.19 24.64 -16.13
CA THR A 405 -36.90 25.81 -15.57
C THR A 405 -36.03 26.54 -14.53
N LEU A 406 -36.24 27.85 -14.45
CA LEU A 406 -35.68 28.69 -13.40
C LEU A 406 -36.67 28.78 -12.22
N PRO A 407 -36.19 28.90 -10.97
CA PRO A 407 -37.07 29.10 -9.82
C PRO A 407 -37.89 30.38 -9.97
N ALA A 408 -39.15 30.34 -9.50
CA ALA A 408 -40.08 31.47 -9.57
C ALA A 408 -39.48 32.70 -8.85
N GLY A 409 -39.14 33.74 -9.64
CA GLY A 409 -38.45 34.95 -9.18
C GLY A 409 -37.07 35.20 -9.80
N ALA A 410 -36.48 34.22 -10.48
CA ALA A 410 -35.21 34.37 -11.21
C ALA A 410 -35.39 34.79 -12.69
N ALA A 411 -36.63 34.81 -13.20
CA ALA A 411 -36.96 35.12 -14.60
C ALA A 411 -37.07 36.63 -14.91
N GLY A 412 -36.33 37.49 -14.19
CA GLY A 412 -36.50 38.95 -14.24
C GLY A 412 -35.21 39.72 -14.51
N ALA A 413 -34.88 39.87 -15.80
CA ALA A 413 -34.28 41.06 -16.44
C ALA A 413 -33.69 40.65 -17.80
N ALA A 414 -34.51 40.66 -18.85
CA ALA A 414 -34.06 40.81 -20.23
C ALA A 414 -34.42 42.21 -20.71
#